data_AF-A0A348NQH6-F1
#
_entry.id   AF-A0A348NQH6-F1
#
_cell.length_a   1.000
_cell.length_b   1.000
_cell.length_c   1.000
_cell.angle_alpha   90.00
_cell.angle_beta   90.00
_cell.angle_gamma   90.00
#
_symmetry.space_group_name_H-M   'P 1'
#
loop_
_entity.id
_entity.type
_entity.pdbx_description
1 polymer ?
#
loop_
_entity_poly.entity_id
_entity_poly.type
_entity_poly.pdbx_seq_one_letter_code
_entity_poly.pdbx_strand_id
1 'polypeptide(L)'
;FTIRDEWYYHMRFQPDMEGVTPILSSLPPIETLTSRAHDKNRGSNPAVMAAVSAGKKQHVAWAYERPDGGRGFGFTGGHFHQNWQQDDFRKTVLNAIVWTAKGDVPADGVPSRTPTDAELELNQDYPERKPKK
;
A
#
# COMPACT_ATOMS: atom_id res chain seq x y z
N PHE A 1 6.89 -7.85 6.57
CA PHE A 1 5.76 -7.58 7.48
C PHE A 1 4.45 -8.13 6.93
N THR A 2 3.43 -8.27 7.79
CA THR A 2 2.04 -8.60 7.43
C THR A 2 1.13 -7.52 7.98
N ILE A 3 0.15 -7.06 7.20
CA ILE A 3 -0.72 -5.97 7.62
C ILE A 3 -2.14 -6.12 7.06
N ARG A 4 -3.13 -5.73 7.86
CA ARG A 4 -4.53 -5.62 7.42
C ARG A 4 -4.76 -4.21 6.91
N ASP A 5 -5.18 -4.08 5.67
CA ASP A 5 -5.46 -2.79 5.03
C ASP A 5 -6.57 -2.92 3.98
N GLU A 6 -7.10 -1.81 3.49
CA GLU A 6 -8.00 -1.79 2.32
C GLU A 6 -7.18 -1.65 1.03
N TRP A 7 -6.42 -2.70 0.71
CA TRP A 7 -5.54 -2.70 -0.46
C TRP A 7 -6.33 -2.65 -1.77
N TYR A 8 -6.01 -1.68 -2.61
CA TYR A 8 -6.37 -1.72 -4.03
C TYR A 8 -5.31 -2.45 -4.83
N TYR A 9 -5.74 -3.37 -5.69
CA TYR A 9 -4.87 -4.20 -6.52
C TYR A 9 -5.43 -4.36 -7.94
N HIS A 10 -4.73 -5.12 -8.78
CA HIS A 10 -5.01 -5.24 -10.22
C HIS A 10 -4.83 -3.91 -10.96
N MET A 11 -3.75 -3.21 -10.62
CA MET A 11 -3.30 -1.98 -11.29
C MET A 11 -2.94 -2.26 -12.75
N ARG A 12 -3.16 -1.27 -13.62
CA ARG A 12 -2.70 -1.27 -15.01
C ARG A 12 -1.46 -0.40 -15.10
N PHE A 13 -0.38 -0.96 -15.64
CA PHE A 13 0.91 -0.28 -15.78
C PHE A 13 1.20 -0.01 -17.26
N GLN A 14 2.33 0.67 -17.51
CA GLN A 14 2.88 0.80 -18.86
C GLN A 14 3.06 -0.58 -19.50
N PRO A 15 2.99 -0.67 -20.85
CA PRO A 15 3.36 -1.88 -21.57
C PRO A 15 4.70 -2.42 -21.06
N ASP A 16 4.77 -3.74 -20.86
CA ASP A 16 5.96 -4.44 -20.36
C ASP A 16 6.54 -3.90 -19.05
N MET A 17 5.74 -3.17 -18.26
CA MET A 17 6.16 -2.50 -17.02
C MET A 17 7.29 -1.50 -17.25
N GLU A 18 7.36 -0.86 -18.43
CA GLU A 18 8.43 0.07 -18.76
C GLU A 18 8.56 1.18 -17.71
N GLY A 19 9.76 1.31 -17.13
CA GLY A 19 10.07 2.26 -16.05
C GLY A 19 9.45 1.92 -14.69
N VAL A 20 8.63 0.87 -14.57
CA VAL A 20 7.94 0.48 -13.33
C VAL A 20 8.71 -0.64 -12.63
N THR A 21 9.07 -0.40 -11.37
CA THR A 21 9.66 -1.43 -10.50
C THR A 21 8.68 -1.78 -9.37
N PRO A 22 8.16 -3.02 -9.33
CA PRO A 22 7.36 -3.48 -8.19
C PRO A 22 8.15 -3.47 -6.89
N ILE A 23 7.60 -2.85 -5.85
CA ILE A 23 8.22 -2.78 -4.51
C ILE A 23 7.52 -3.73 -3.55
N LEU A 24 6.19 -3.70 -3.50
CA LEU A 24 5.39 -4.63 -2.69
C LEU A 24 4.40 -5.36 -3.59
N SER A 25 4.38 -6.68 -3.43
CA SER A 25 3.45 -7.56 -4.13
C SER A 25 2.87 -8.57 -3.17
N SER A 26 1.56 -8.79 -3.26
CA SER A 26 0.86 -9.77 -2.45
C SER A 26 -0.08 -10.60 -3.31
N LEU A 27 -0.36 -11.83 -2.88
CA LEU A 27 -1.46 -12.61 -3.42
C LEU A 27 -2.62 -12.51 -2.41
N PRO A 28 -3.65 -11.68 -2.66
CA PRO A 28 -4.75 -11.55 -1.73
C PRO A 28 -5.48 -12.90 -1.61
N PRO A 29 -5.97 -13.27 -0.41
CA PRO A 29 -6.78 -14.47 -0.24
C PRO A 29 -8.01 -14.41 -1.14
N ILE A 30 -8.35 -15.51 -1.83
CA ILE A 30 -9.52 -15.56 -2.73
C ILE A 30 -10.81 -15.16 -2.02
N GLU A 31 -10.92 -15.44 -0.72
CA GLU A 31 -12.06 -15.06 0.12
C GLU A 31 -12.33 -13.54 0.12
N THR A 32 -11.30 -12.69 -0.02
CA THR A 32 -11.51 -11.23 -0.08
C THR A 32 -12.27 -10.79 -1.32
N LEU A 33 -12.26 -11.62 -2.37
CA LEU A 33 -13.01 -11.41 -3.61
C LEU A 33 -14.40 -12.06 -3.56
N THR A 34 -14.54 -13.22 -2.90
CA THR A 34 -15.81 -13.98 -2.91
C THR A 34 -16.76 -13.59 -1.78
N SER A 35 -16.25 -13.15 -0.63
CA SER A 35 -17.06 -12.78 0.55
C SER A 35 -18.08 -11.66 0.28
N ARG A 36 -17.86 -10.85 -0.76
CA ARG A 36 -18.76 -9.77 -1.19
C ARG A 36 -19.36 -9.99 -2.58
N ALA A 37 -19.34 -11.21 -3.09
CA ALA A 37 -19.84 -11.53 -4.43
C ALA A 37 -21.33 -11.15 -4.64
N HIS A 38 -22.12 -11.07 -3.56
CA HIS A 38 -23.52 -10.66 -3.60
C HIS A 38 -23.72 -9.13 -3.65
N ASP A 39 -22.69 -8.33 -3.35
CA ASP A 39 -22.75 -6.87 -3.41
C ASP A 39 -22.51 -6.40 -4.85
N LYS A 40 -23.56 -5.90 -5.51
CA LYS A 40 -23.46 -5.44 -6.91
C LYS A 40 -22.54 -4.23 -7.10
N ASN A 41 -22.24 -3.48 -6.04
CA ASN A 41 -21.36 -2.31 -6.08
C ASN A 41 -19.92 -2.64 -5.69
N ARG A 42 -19.69 -3.81 -5.09
CA ARG A 42 -18.38 -4.26 -4.57
C ARG A 42 -18.02 -5.67 -5.01
N GLY A 43 -18.73 -6.20 -5.99
CA GLY A 43 -18.61 -7.55 -6.51
C GLY A 43 -17.30 -7.76 -7.26
N SER A 44 -16.83 -9.00 -7.27
CA SER A 44 -15.54 -9.33 -7.84
C SER A 44 -15.53 -9.22 -9.37
N ASN A 45 -14.58 -8.46 -9.89
CA ASN A 45 -14.31 -8.37 -11.32
C ASN A 45 -13.79 -9.72 -11.84
N PRO A 46 -14.40 -10.33 -12.89
CA PRO A 46 -13.98 -11.62 -13.42
C PRO A 46 -12.49 -11.69 -13.82
N ALA A 47 -11.92 -10.59 -14.32
CA ALA A 47 -10.49 -10.53 -14.66
C ALA A 47 -9.60 -10.61 -13.41
N VAL A 48 -10.02 -9.94 -12.33
CA VAL A 48 -9.32 -9.98 -11.04
C VAL A 48 -9.40 -11.38 -10.43
N MET A 49 -10.59 -12.02 -10.48
CA MET A 49 -10.75 -13.42 -10.04
C MET A 49 -9.82 -14.36 -10.78
N ALA A 50 -9.79 -14.27 -12.12
CA ALA A 50 -8.95 -15.15 -12.93
C ALA A 50 -7.46 -14.94 -12.63
N ALA A 51 -7.02 -13.69 -12.48
CA ALA A 51 -5.63 -13.38 -12.15
C ALA A 51 -5.22 -13.93 -10.79
N VAL A 52 -6.01 -13.67 -9.74
CA VAL A 52 -5.69 -14.12 -8.37
C VAL A 52 -5.80 -15.65 -8.25
N SER A 53 -6.81 -16.27 -8.86
CA SER A 53 -6.96 -17.75 -8.86
C SER A 53 -5.81 -18.44 -9.60
N ALA A 54 -5.23 -17.80 -10.61
CA ALA A 54 -4.03 -18.26 -11.30
C ALA A 54 -2.73 -17.98 -10.52
N GLY A 55 -2.81 -17.48 -9.29
CA GLY A 55 -1.65 -17.19 -8.44
C GLY A 55 -0.85 -15.95 -8.85
N LYS A 56 -1.39 -15.09 -9.72
CA LYS A 56 -0.70 -13.86 -10.14
C LYS A 56 -0.62 -12.91 -8.96
N LYS A 57 0.61 -12.65 -8.48
CA LYS A 57 0.85 -11.64 -7.45
C LYS A 57 0.39 -10.28 -7.93
N GLN A 58 -0.19 -9.52 -7.02
CA GLN A 58 -0.71 -8.20 -7.27
C GLN A 58 0.22 -7.14 -6.69
N HIS A 59 0.61 -6.17 -7.50
CA HIS A 59 1.45 -5.06 -7.08
C HIS A 59 0.61 -4.02 -6.32
N VAL A 60 1.05 -3.68 -5.11
CA VAL A 60 0.39 -2.70 -4.21
C VAL A 60 1.32 -1.56 -3.80
N ALA A 61 2.60 -1.66 -4.16
CA ALA A 61 3.54 -0.55 -4.14
C ALA A 61 4.51 -0.68 -5.32
N TRP A 62 4.86 0.43 -5.96
CA TRP A 62 5.78 0.45 -7.11
C TRP A 62 6.52 1.78 -7.20
N ALA A 63 7.76 1.71 -7.67
CA ALA A 63 8.51 2.87 -8.13
C ALA A 63 8.31 3.05 -9.64
N TYR A 64 8.35 4.29 -10.11
CA TYR A 64 8.32 4.63 -11.52
C TYR A 64 9.40 5.67 -11.82
N GLU A 65 10.26 5.36 -12.79
CA GLU A 65 11.27 6.27 -13.31
C GLU A 65 10.89 6.71 -14.71
N ARG A 66 10.78 8.03 -14.91
CA ARG A 66 10.49 8.63 -16.20
C ARG A 66 11.76 8.76 -17.03
N PRO A 67 11.68 8.75 -18.37
CA PRO A 67 12.85 8.93 -19.25
C PRO A 67 13.62 10.24 -19.01
N ASP A 68 12.97 11.28 -18.51
CA ASP A 68 13.57 12.57 -18.14
C ASP A 68 14.21 12.58 -16.74
N GLY A 69 14.25 11.43 -16.07
CA GLY A 69 14.81 11.26 -14.73
C GLY A 69 13.86 11.69 -13.60
N GLY A 70 12.59 11.95 -13.87
CA GLY A 70 11.56 12.11 -12.83
C GLY A 70 11.30 10.78 -12.09
N ARG A 71 11.03 10.84 -10.78
CA ARG A 71 10.75 9.67 -9.94
C ARG A 71 9.37 9.78 -9.30
N GLY A 72 8.61 8.69 -9.32
CA GLY A 72 7.31 8.58 -8.67
C GLY A 72 7.17 7.27 -7.91
N PHE A 73 6.37 7.28 -6.85
CA PHE A 73 6.06 6.08 -6.09
C PHE A 73 4.55 5.97 -5.91
N GLY A 74 4.00 4.81 -6.25
CA GLY A 74 2.60 4.47 -6.03
C GLY A 74 2.47 3.49 -4.87
N PHE A 75 1.44 3.69 -4.06
CA PHE A 75 1.16 2.88 -2.87
C PHE A 75 -0.34 2.85 -2.61
N THR A 76 -0.92 1.67 -2.49
CA THR A 76 -2.38 1.51 -2.28
C THR A 76 -2.75 1.15 -0.84
N GLY A 77 -1.81 1.32 0.08
CA GLY A 77 -2.05 1.15 1.53
C GLY A 77 -2.35 2.47 2.23
N GLY A 78 -2.64 2.38 3.53
CA GLY A 78 -2.84 3.54 4.39
C GLY A 78 -4.31 3.82 4.72
N HIS A 79 -5.22 2.87 4.49
CA HIS A 79 -6.62 3.04 4.87
C HIS A 79 -6.80 3.04 6.39
N PHE A 80 -6.14 2.13 7.11
CA PHE A 80 -6.14 2.16 8.57
C PHE A 80 -4.96 2.98 9.10
N HIS A 81 -5.22 4.13 9.72
CA HIS A 81 -4.17 5.01 10.26
C HIS A 81 -3.24 4.30 11.28
N GLN A 82 -3.76 3.33 12.02
CA GLN A 82 -2.98 2.49 12.94
C GLN A 82 -1.81 1.77 12.26
N ASN A 83 -1.91 1.48 10.95
CA ASN A 83 -0.86 0.79 10.20
C ASN A 83 0.48 1.54 10.19
N TRP A 84 0.49 2.84 10.46
CA TRP A 84 1.72 3.61 10.61
C TRP A 84 2.55 3.23 11.84
N GLN A 85 2.00 2.49 12.80
CA GLN A 85 2.78 1.86 13.88
C GLN A 85 3.62 0.67 13.39
N GLN A 86 3.31 0.09 12.23
CA GLN A 86 4.13 -0.99 11.68
C GLN A 86 5.37 -0.38 11.01
N ASP A 87 6.55 -0.64 11.60
CA ASP A 87 7.79 0.05 11.23
C ASP A 87 8.23 -0.17 9.79
N ASP A 88 8.06 -1.38 9.25
CA ASP A 88 8.46 -1.67 7.86
C ASP A 88 7.49 -1.05 6.84
N PHE A 89 6.20 -1.02 7.16
CA PHE A 89 5.17 -0.35 6.37
C PHE A 89 5.47 1.14 6.28
N ARG A 90 5.74 1.77 7.42
CA ARG A 90 6.14 3.18 7.51
C ARG A 90 7.47 3.44 6.81
N LYS A 91 8.49 2.60 7.04
CA LYS A 91 9.82 2.70 6.42
C LYS A 91 9.75 2.60 4.90
N THR A 92 8.87 1.76 4.34
CA THR A 92 8.65 1.68 2.89
C THR A 92 8.26 3.05 2.31
N VAL A 93 7.33 3.75 2.95
CA VAL A 93 6.87 5.07 2.50
C VAL A 93 7.93 6.15 2.73
N LEU A 94 8.61 6.13 3.88
CA LEU A 94 9.68 7.09 4.16
C LEU A 94 10.86 6.97 3.18
N ASN A 95 11.28 5.75 2.86
CA ASN A 95 12.30 5.49 1.84
C ASN A 95 11.85 6.03 0.48
N ALA A 96 10.58 5.80 0.10
CA ALA A 96 10.02 6.29 -1.14
C ALA A 96 9.98 7.83 -1.22
N ILE A 97 9.68 8.52 -0.11
CA ILE A 97 9.71 10.00 -0.06
C ILE A 97 11.12 10.51 -0.36
N VAL A 98 12.14 9.96 0.32
CA VAL A 98 13.54 10.37 0.08
C VAL A 98 13.97 10.05 -1.35
N TRP A 99 13.64 8.84 -1.84
CA TRP A 99 14.00 8.41 -3.18
C TRP A 99 13.34 9.24 -4.28
N THR A 100 12.05 9.58 -4.15
CA THR A 100 11.33 10.43 -5.11
C THR A 100 11.87 11.86 -5.12
N ALA A 101 12.32 12.37 -3.97
CA ALA A 101 13.03 13.64 -3.85
C ALA A 101 14.49 13.61 -4.37
N LYS A 102 14.94 12.48 -4.94
CA LYS A 102 16.32 12.25 -5.40
C LYS A 102 17.39 12.35 -4.31
N GLY A 103 17.01 12.15 -3.05
CA GLY A 103 17.95 11.99 -1.95
C GLY A 103 18.51 10.57 -1.87
N ASP A 104 19.59 10.43 -1.10
CA ASP A 104 20.18 9.13 -0.80
C ASP A 104 19.38 8.42 0.30
N VAL A 105 18.82 7.26 -0.03
CA VAL A 105 18.14 6.42 0.96
C VAL A 105 19.20 5.68 1.79
N PRO A 106 19.18 5.76 3.13
CA PRO A 106 20.13 5.04 3.96
C PRO A 106 20.05 3.52 3.73
N ALA A 107 21.17 2.81 3.88
CA ALA A 107 21.24 1.37 3.67
C ALA A 107 20.26 0.59 4.57
N ASP A 108 20.09 1.03 5.82
CA ASP A 108 19.16 0.44 6.79
C ASP A 108 17.73 1.01 6.71
N GLY A 109 17.49 1.89 5.73
CA GLY A 109 16.28 2.66 5.54
C GLY A 109 16.23 3.94 6.40
N VAL A 110 15.28 4.80 6.06
CA VAL A 110 15.05 6.07 6.77
C VAL A 110 14.64 5.79 8.22
N PRO A 111 15.40 6.28 9.21
CA PRO A 111 15.09 6.03 10.61
C PRO A 111 13.80 6.76 11.00
N SER A 112 12.97 6.11 11.82
CA SER A 112 11.79 6.73 12.41
C SER A 112 11.43 6.05 13.73
N ARG A 113 10.96 6.84 14.69
CA ARG A 113 10.37 6.31 15.93
C ARG A 113 8.97 5.76 15.63
N THR A 114 8.62 4.63 16.23
CA THR A 114 7.24 4.12 16.19
C THR A 114 6.30 5.10 16.90
N PRO A 115 5.24 5.59 16.25
CA PRO A 115 4.29 6.49 16.87
C PRO A 115 3.49 5.77 17.96
N THR A 116 3.08 6.49 18.99
CA THR A 116 2.14 5.97 20.00
C THR A 116 0.70 6.07 19.50
N ASP A 117 -0.25 5.41 20.17
CA ASP A 117 -1.68 5.59 19.87
C ASP A 117 -2.10 7.06 20.01
N ALA A 118 -1.69 7.71 21.10
CA ALA A 118 -2.00 9.13 21.34
C ALA A 118 -1.46 10.04 20.22
N GLU A 119 -0.26 9.74 19.68
CA GLU A 119 0.29 10.50 18.56
C GLU A 119 -0.46 10.28 17.25
N LEU A 120 -0.98 9.07 17.01
CA LEU A 120 -1.81 8.80 15.84
C LEU A 120 -3.21 9.45 15.94
N GLU A 121 -3.67 9.74 17.15
CA GLU A 121 -4.95 10.41 17.41
C GLU A 121 -4.85 11.95 17.29
N LEU A 122 -3.64 12.52 17.31
CA LEU A 122 -3.46 13.95 17.11
C LEU A 122 -3.93 14.39 15.72
N ASN A 123 -4.58 15.56 15.67
CA ASN A 123 -5.01 16.24 14.44
C ASN A 123 -5.94 15.41 13.53
N GLN A 124 -6.71 14.46 14.09
CA GLN A 124 -7.74 13.76 13.36
C GLN A 124 -8.95 14.67 13.08
N ASP A 125 -9.54 14.56 11.90
CA ASP A 125 -10.75 15.32 11.51
C ASP A 125 -12.02 14.87 12.27
N TYR A 126 -11.92 13.75 13.01
CA TYR A 126 -13.02 13.16 13.76
C TYR A 126 -12.87 13.44 15.26
N PRO A 127 -14.00 13.55 16.00
CA PRO A 127 -13.95 13.66 17.45
C PRO A 127 -13.18 12.50 18.09
N GLU A 128 -12.49 12.79 19.19
CA GLU A 128 -11.82 11.76 19.98
C GLU A 128 -12.77 10.60 20.32
N ARG A 129 -12.29 9.37 20.10
CA ARG A 129 -13.05 8.18 20.42
C ARG A 129 -13.18 8.09 21.94
N LYS A 130 -14.42 8.06 22.44
CA LYS A 130 -14.65 7.78 23.86
C LYS A 130 -14.13 6.38 24.19
N PRO A 131 -13.42 6.18 25.31
CA PRO A 131 -12.97 4.86 25.73
C PRO A 131 -14.18 3.92 25.83
N LYS A 132 -14.05 2.71 25.29
CA LYS A 132 -15.08 1.68 25.45
C LYS A 132 -15.17 1.34 26.95
N LYS A 133 -16.37 1.45 27.51
CA LYS A 133 -16.69 0.96 28.86
C LYS A 133 -16.51 -0.54 28.96
#